data_AF-A0A2E1HGN6-F1
#
_entry.id   AF-A0A2E1HGN6-F1
#
_cell.length_a   1.000
_cell.length_b   1.000
_cell.length_c   1.000
_cell.angle_alpha   90.00
_cell.angle_beta   90.00
_cell.angle_gamma   90.00
#
_symmetry.space_group_name_H-M   'P 1'
#
loop_
_entity.id
_entity.type
_entity.pdbx_description
1 polymer ?
#
loop_
_entity_poly.entity_id
_entity_poly.type
_entity_poly.pdbx_seq_one_letter_code
_entity_poly.pdbx_strand_id
1 'polypeptide(L)'
;MAADPDLVAQLRPVRLPPDFTAYDWHGGLAIFALALIAGLALAFALRVFTQARVSAKAAAARELALARSLAPDQRLVRQSRLVAALKQRAEEKGRHTEAARRQLAEIRAAIDAELYRPSPSLDPDALDAAILQTFGRGVGR
;
A
#
# COMPACT_ATOMS: atom_id res chain seq x y z
N MET A 1 -64.01 -38.33 -15.04
CA MET A 1 -64.47 -36.99 -15.46
C MET A 1 -63.42 -36.43 -16.40
N ALA A 2 -63.70 -36.47 -17.70
CA ALA A 2 -62.81 -35.92 -18.71
C ALA A 2 -62.90 -34.39 -18.64
N ALA A 3 -61.75 -33.71 -18.66
CA ALA A 3 -61.72 -32.25 -18.73
C ALA A 3 -62.38 -31.83 -20.05
N ASP A 4 -63.33 -30.89 -19.97
CA ASP A 4 -64.10 -30.39 -21.09
C ASP A 4 -63.17 -29.70 -22.11
N PRO A 5 -63.03 -30.22 -23.34
CA PRO A 5 -62.05 -29.73 -24.32
C PRO A 5 -62.30 -28.28 -24.77
N ASP A 6 -63.54 -27.78 -24.65
CA ASP A 6 -63.88 -26.40 -25.01
C ASP A 6 -63.37 -25.36 -24.00
N LEU A 7 -63.16 -25.77 -22.75
CA LEU A 7 -62.58 -24.91 -21.70
C LEU A 7 -61.08 -24.67 -21.92
N VAL A 8 -60.37 -25.63 -22.53
CA VAL A 8 -58.95 -25.51 -22.88
C VAL A 8 -58.77 -24.56 -24.07
N ALA A 9 -59.73 -24.49 -24.98
CA ALA A 9 -59.69 -23.61 -26.15
C ALA A 9 -59.90 -22.12 -25.80
N GLN A 10 -60.56 -21.81 -24.68
CA GLN A 10 -60.78 -20.43 -24.21
C GLN A 10 -59.63 -19.85 -23.38
N LEU A 11 -58.64 -20.67 -23.01
CA LEU A 11 -57.38 -20.22 -22.43
C LEU A 11 -56.52 -19.58 -23.55
N ARG A 12 -56.91 -18.37 -23.98
CA ARG A 12 -56.02 -17.51 -24.77
C ARG A 12 -54.70 -17.38 -24.01
N PRO A 13 -53.54 -17.57 -24.67
CA PRO A 13 -52.26 -17.33 -24.01
C PRO A 13 -52.23 -15.87 -23.57
N VAL A 14 -52.20 -15.66 -22.25
CA VAL A 14 -52.01 -14.34 -21.65
C VAL A 14 -50.63 -13.86 -22.10
N ARG A 15 -50.60 -13.05 -23.15
CA ARG A 15 -49.35 -12.42 -23.60
C ARG A 15 -49.00 -11.38 -22.53
N LEU A 16 -47.94 -11.65 -21.76
CA LEU A 16 -47.42 -10.68 -20.82
C LEU A 16 -47.06 -9.38 -21.58
N PRO A 17 -47.38 -8.19 -21.02
CA PRO A 17 -46.95 -6.92 -21.59
C PRO A 17 -45.43 -6.91 -21.79
N PRO A 18 -44.91 -6.31 -22.88
CA PRO A 18 -43.47 -6.30 -23.16
C PRO A 18 -42.64 -5.65 -22.04
N ASP A 19 -43.24 -4.78 -21.24
CA ASP A 19 -42.58 -4.11 -20.11
C ASP A 19 -42.37 -5.03 -18.89
N PHE A 20 -43.06 -6.18 -18.84
CA PHE A 20 -42.90 -7.15 -17.74
C PHE A 20 -41.61 -7.98 -17.85
N THR A 21 -41.00 -8.04 -19.04
CA THR A 21 -39.67 -8.66 -19.23
C THR A 21 -38.51 -7.73 -18.87
N ALA A 22 -38.77 -6.46 -18.55
CA ALA A 22 -37.72 -5.50 -18.20
C ALA A 22 -37.11 -5.77 -16.80
N TYR A 23 -37.78 -6.55 -15.96
CA TYR A 23 -37.29 -6.92 -14.63
C TYR A 23 -36.81 -8.37 -14.60
N ASP A 24 -35.77 -8.66 -15.38
CA ASP A 24 -35.09 -9.94 -15.36
C ASP A 24 -34.06 -9.97 -14.20
N TRP A 25 -33.94 -11.11 -13.53
CA TRP A 25 -32.94 -11.36 -12.48
C TRP A 25 -31.52 -11.08 -13.00
N HIS A 26 -31.28 -11.31 -14.29
CA HIS A 26 -30.04 -10.95 -14.97
C HIS A 26 -29.77 -9.44 -14.97
N GLY A 27 -30.81 -8.62 -15.14
CA GLY A 27 -30.70 -7.16 -15.06
C GLY A 27 -30.35 -6.70 -13.64
N GLY A 28 -30.99 -7.29 -12.63
CA GLY A 28 -30.65 -7.04 -11.22
C GLY A 28 -29.19 -7.40 -10.89
N LEU A 29 -28.74 -8.57 -11.37
CA LEU A 29 -27.36 -9.03 -11.18
C LEU A 29 -26.34 -8.12 -11.91
N ALA A 30 -26.66 -7.66 -13.11
CA ALA A 30 -25.82 -6.75 -13.88
C ALA A 30 -25.66 -5.39 -13.17
N ILE A 31 -26.76 -4.81 -12.67
CA ILE A 31 -26.72 -3.56 -11.90
C ILE A 31 -25.91 -3.74 -10.62
N PHE A 32 -26.07 -4.87 -9.93
CA PHE A 32 -25.30 -5.18 -8.73
C PHE A 32 -23.79 -5.29 -9.02
N ALA A 33 -23.41 -6.01 -10.07
CA ALA A 33 -22.02 -6.11 -10.51
C ALA A 33 -21.44 -4.72 -10.86
N LEU A 34 -22.22 -3.88 -11.56
CA LEU A 34 -21.83 -2.52 -11.91
C LEU A 34 -21.62 -1.65 -10.67
N ALA A 35 -22.53 -1.74 -9.70
CA ALA A 35 -22.42 -1.02 -8.43
C ALA A 35 -21.20 -1.47 -7.61
N LEU A 36 -20.88 -2.77 -7.62
CA LEU A 36 -19.67 -3.32 -7.00
C LEU A 36 -18.40 -2.75 -7.63
N ILE A 37 -18.33 -2.75 -8.97
CA ILE A 37 -17.19 -2.19 -9.70
C ILE A 37 -17.06 -0.69 -9.42
N ALA A 38 -18.16 0.06 -9.46
CA ALA A 38 -18.18 1.49 -9.16
C ALA A 38 -17.74 1.77 -7.71
N GLY A 39 -18.21 0.98 -6.75
CA GLY A 39 -17.81 1.05 -5.35
C GLY A 39 -16.32 0.76 -5.14
N LEU A 40 -15.78 -0.26 -5.82
CA LEU A 40 -14.35 -0.58 -5.78
C LEU A 40 -13.50 0.53 -6.40
N ALA A 41 -13.93 1.07 -7.55
CA ALA A 41 -13.26 2.16 -8.22
C ALA A 41 -13.24 3.42 -7.34
N LEU A 42 -14.36 3.74 -6.70
CA LEU A 42 -14.46 4.87 -5.76
C LEU A 42 -13.60 4.64 -4.51
N ALA A 43 -13.63 3.44 -3.92
CA ALA A 43 -12.79 3.10 -2.78
C ALA A 43 -11.30 3.18 -3.14
N PHE A 44 -10.90 2.77 -4.35
CA PHE A 44 -9.53 2.90 -4.83
C PHE A 44 -9.14 4.36 -5.04
N ALA A 45 -10.00 5.15 -5.70
CA ALA A 45 -9.78 6.58 -5.88
C ALA A 45 -9.65 7.27 -4.51
N LEU A 46 -10.59 7.04 -3.60
CA LEU A 46 -10.52 7.52 -2.23
C LEU A 46 -9.23 7.07 -1.56
N ARG A 47 -8.82 5.81 -1.67
CA ARG A 47 -7.55 5.36 -1.08
C ARG A 47 -6.35 6.12 -1.64
N VAL A 48 -6.30 6.38 -2.95
CA VAL A 48 -5.22 7.16 -3.57
C VAL A 48 -5.21 8.62 -3.08
N PHE A 49 -6.38 9.24 -2.96
CA PHE A 49 -6.51 10.66 -2.58
C PHE A 49 -6.51 10.90 -1.06
N THR A 50 -6.98 9.93 -0.26
CA THR A 50 -7.11 10.02 1.21
C THR A 50 -6.07 9.22 1.97
N GLN A 51 -5.19 8.46 1.30
CA GLN A 51 -4.00 7.95 1.95
C GLN A 51 -3.19 9.14 2.47
N ALA A 52 -3.34 9.41 3.77
CA ALA A 52 -2.47 10.29 4.50
C ALA A 52 -1.05 9.81 4.22
N ARG A 53 -0.27 10.63 3.53
CA ARG A 53 1.14 10.35 3.27
C ARG A 53 1.85 10.24 4.62
N VAL A 54 1.94 9.03 5.15
CA VAL A 54 2.80 8.73 6.30
C VAL A 54 4.19 9.19 5.86
N SER A 55 4.70 10.21 6.53
CA SER A 55 5.98 10.79 6.13
C SER A 55 7.03 9.69 6.17
N ALA A 56 7.89 9.62 5.14
CA ALA A 56 8.95 8.61 5.10
C ALA A 56 9.82 8.64 6.38
N LYS A 57 9.95 9.83 6.98
CA LYS A 57 10.56 10.06 8.29
C LYS A 57 9.81 9.36 9.43
N ALA A 58 8.48 9.45 9.50
CA ALA A 58 7.68 8.80 10.54
C ALA A 58 7.71 7.27 10.40
N ALA A 59 7.71 6.75 9.17
CA ALA A 59 7.86 5.32 8.92
C ALA A 59 9.25 4.82 9.37
N ALA A 60 10.32 5.53 8.98
CA ALA A 60 11.68 5.20 9.39
C ALA A 60 11.86 5.29 10.92
N ALA A 61 11.33 6.33 11.56
CA ALA A 61 11.39 6.49 13.02
C ALA A 61 10.69 5.34 13.76
N ARG A 62 9.55 4.85 13.24
CA ARG A 62 8.86 3.67 13.81
C ARG A 62 9.68 2.40 13.66
N GLU A 63 10.27 2.17 12.48
CA GLU A 63 11.13 1.00 12.26
C GLU A 63 12.38 1.02 13.15
N LEU A 64 12.99 2.20 13.37
CA LEU A 64 14.12 2.36 14.29
C LEU A 64 13.70 2.16 15.76
N ALA A 65 12.52 2.66 16.15
CA ALA A 65 11.98 2.44 17.49
C ALA A 65 11.71 0.95 17.78
N LEU A 66 11.24 0.19 16.79
CA LEU A 66 11.09 -1.26 16.90
C LEU A 66 12.44 -2.00 16.94
N ALA A 67 13.46 -1.45 16.29
CA ALA A 67 14.81 -2.02 16.31
C ALA A 67 15.54 -1.82 17.66
N ARG A 68 15.11 -0.87 18.49
CA ARG A 68 15.70 -0.62 19.83
C ARG A 68 15.52 -1.78 20.81
N SER A 69 14.49 -2.61 20.64
CA SER A 69 14.27 -3.77 21.51
C SER A 69 15.07 -5.01 21.08
N LEU A 70 15.87 -4.92 20.02
CA LEU A 70 16.68 -6.02 19.50
C LEU A 70 18.08 -6.02 20.12
N ALA A 71 18.72 -7.19 20.09
CA ALA A 71 20.14 -7.31 20.41
C ALA A 71 20.99 -6.38 19.51
N PRO A 72 22.12 -5.82 19.99
CA PRO A 72 22.91 -4.83 19.27
C PRO A 72 23.27 -5.23 17.83
N ASP A 73 23.67 -6.50 17.62
CA ASP A 73 24.05 -7.02 16.30
C ASP A 73 22.86 -7.06 15.33
N GLN A 74 21.68 -7.44 15.84
CA GLN A 74 20.44 -7.48 15.05
C GLN A 74 19.94 -6.06 14.73
N ARG A 75 20.18 -5.10 15.63
CA ARG A 75 19.86 -3.68 15.43
C ARG A 75 20.68 -3.11 14.28
N LEU A 76 21.99 -3.38 14.23
CA LEU A 76 22.87 -2.94 13.13
C LEU A 76 22.44 -3.50 11.76
N VAL A 77 22.07 -4.79 11.69
CA VAL A 77 21.57 -5.41 10.45
C VAL A 77 20.23 -4.80 10.01
N ARG A 78 19.34 -4.45 10.94
CA ARG A 78 18.08 -3.77 10.61
C ARG A 78 18.32 -2.35 10.12
N GLN A 79 19.24 -1.61 10.74
CA GLN A 79 19.65 -0.27 10.31
C GLN A 79 20.26 -0.29 8.90
N SER A 80 21.12 -1.27 8.57
CA SER A 80 21.71 -1.39 7.23
C SER A 80 20.66 -1.64 6.14
N ARG A 81 19.68 -2.53 6.41
CA ARG A 81 18.55 -2.80 5.52
C ARG A 81 17.66 -1.57 5.32
N LEU A 82 17.42 -0.81 6.40
CA LEU A 82 16.63 0.42 6.34
C LEU A 82 17.33 1.47 5.46
N VAL A 83 18.64 1.66 5.63
CA VAL A 83 19.45 2.55 4.78
C VAL A 83 19.44 2.10 3.31
N ALA A 84 19.53 0.79 3.04
CA ALA A 84 19.43 0.23 1.70
C ALA A 84 18.10 0.58 1.01
N ALA A 85 16.98 0.35 1.71
CA ALA A 85 15.65 0.64 1.20
C ALA A 85 15.43 2.15 0.97
N LEU A 86 16.01 2.99 1.83
CA LEU A 86 15.96 4.44 1.68
C LEU A 86 16.77 4.93 0.48
N LYS A 87 17.96 4.38 0.25
CA LYS A 87 18.77 4.68 -0.95
C LYS A 87 18.01 4.33 -2.23
N GLN A 88 17.46 3.12 -2.31
CA GLN A 88 16.69 2.67 -3.48
C GLN A 88 15.47 3.57 -3.73
N ARG A 89 14.69 3.91 -2.69
CA ARG A 89 13.56 4.84 -2.82
C ARG A 89 13.99 6.24 -3.27
N ALA A 90 15.16 6.72 -2.84
CA ALA A 90 15.71 8.01 -3.24
C ALA A 90 16.19 8.03 -4.70
N GLU A 91 16.62 6.89 -5.23
CA GLU A 91 16.95 6.70 -6.64
C GLU A 91 15.67 6.67 -7.50
N GLU A 92 14.69 5.85 -7.12
CA GLU A 92 13.41 5.68 -7.84
C GLU A 92 12.58 6.97 -7.92
N LYS A 93 12.53 7.75 -6.83
CA LYS A 93 11.66 8.95 -6.79
C LYS A 93 12.29 10.21 -7.39
N GLY A 94 13.59 10.23 -7.68
CA GLY A 94 14.30 11.41 -8.21
C GLY A 94 14.21 12.70 -7.36
N ARG A 95 13.57 12.67 -6.18
CA ARG A 95 13.22 13.84 -5.34
C ARG A 95 14.24 14.17 -4.26
N HIS A 96 15.29 13.37 -4.09
CA HIS A 96 16.29 13.60 -3.05
C HIS A 96 17.53 14.27 -3.65
N THR A 97 17.99 15.33 -2.98
CA THR A 97 19.23 16.03 -3.30
C THR A 97 20.41 15.07 -3.30
N GLU A 98 21.36 15.30 -4.21
CA GLU A 98 22.60 14.50 -4.34
C GLU A 98 23.36 14.37 -3.00
N ALA A 99 23.29 15.42 -2.17
CA ALA A 99 23.82 15.43 -0.80
C ALA A 99 23.20 14.35 0.11
N ALA A 100 21.89 14.11 0.03
CA ALA A 100 21.22 13.09 0.83
C ALA A 100 21.63 11.67 0.38
N ARG A 101 21.85 11.47 -0.93
CA ARG A 101 22.34 10.19 -1.48
C ARG A 101 23.77 9.90 -1.03
N ARG A 102 24.65 10.90 -1.08
CA ARG A 102 26.04 10.77 -0.59
C ARG A 102 26.08 10.45 0.91
N GLN A 103 25.29 11.16 1.71
CA GLN A 103 25.23 10.92 3.15
C GLN A 103 24.68 9.51 3.50
N LEU A 104 23.67 9.01 2.78
CA LEU A 104 23.20 7.63 2.97
C LEU A 104 24.24 6.59 2.54
N ALA A 105 25.03 6.87 1.51
CA ALA A 105 26.13 5.99 1.08
C ALA A 105 27.27 5.96 2.10
N GLU A 106 27.62 7.10 2.70
CA GLU A 106 28.60 7.20 3.79
C GLU A 106 28.14 6.45 5.04
N ILE A 107 26.88 6.61 5.45
CA ILE A 107 26.29 5.87 6.57
C ILE A 107 26.34 4.37 6.29
N ARG A 108 25.98 3.94 5.06
CA ARG A 108 26.08 2.53 4.67
C ARG A 108 27.51 2.01 4.77
N ALA A 109 28.48 2.73 4.23
CA ALA A 109 29.89 2.33 4.27
C ALA A 109 30.40 2.21 5.71
N ALA A 110 29.97 3.11 6.60
CA ALA A 110 30.30 3.04 8.02
C ALA A 110 29.68 1.81 8.72
N ILE A 111 28.40 1.51 8.45
CA ILE A 111 27.75 0.29 8.99
C ILE A 111 28.42 -0.97 8.45
N ASP A 112 28.66 -1.04 7.13
CA ASP A 112 29.24 -2.21 6.47
C ASP A 112 30.68 -2.46 6.99
N ALA A 113 31.48 -1.41 7.20
CA ALA A 113 32.82 -1.53 7.78
C ALA A 113 32.79 -2.03 9.24
N GLU A 114 31.78 -1.64 10.02
CA GLU A 114 31.66 -2.08 11.41
C GLU A 114 31.10 -3.50 11.53
N LEU A 115 30.24 -3.92 10.60
CA LEU A 115 29.61 -5.24 10.61
C LEU A 115 30.62 -6.40 10.54
N TYR A 116 31.82 -6.15 10.00
CA TYR A 116 32.91 -7.14 9.91
C TYR A 116 33.92 -7.02 11.07
N ARG A 117 33.72 -6.13 12.04
CA ARG A 117 34.61 -6.06 13.21
C ARG A 117 34.22 -7.11 14.27
N PRO A 118 35.21 -7.76 14.90
CA PRO A 118 34.96 -8.70 16.01
C PRO A 118 34.24 -8.06 17.21
N SER A 119 34.42 -6.75 17.40
CA SER A 119 33.77 -5.96 18.45
C SER A 119 33.29 -4.63 17.85
N PRO A 120 32.00 -4.49 17.50
CA PRO A 120 31.46 -3.23 17.01
C PRO A 120 31.48 -2.17 18.13
N SER A 121 32.17 -1.06 17.87
CA SER A 121 32.31 0.12 18.74
C SER A 121 31.34 1.25 18.39
N LEU A 122 30.55 1.05 17.34
CA LEU A 122 29.70 2.07 16.75
C LEU A 122 28.44 2.26 17.58
N ASP A 123 28.19 3.48 18.05
CA ASP A 123 27.01 3.81 18.84
C ASP A 123 25.74 3.72 17.97
N PRO A 124 24.85 2.74 18.22
CA PRO A 124 23.66 2.53 17.41
C PRO A 124 22.64 3.66 17.55
N ASP A 125 22.67 4.45 18.63
CA ASP A 125 21.77 5.59 18.83
C ASP A 125 22.25 6.84 18.05
N ALA A 126 23.56 7.07 17.98
CA ALA A 126 24.14 8.09 17.10
C ALA A 126 23.81 7.82 15.63
N LEU A 127 23.75 6.55 15.24
CA LEU A 127 23.45 6.11 13.88
C LEU A 127 21.97 6.32 13.51
N ASP A 128 21.06 6.05 14.43
CA ASP A 128 19.63 6.38 14.27
C ASP A 128 19.41 7.88 14.07
N ALA A 129 20.10 8.71 14.86
CA ALA A 129 20.05 10.16 14.71
C ALA A 129 20.58 10.63 13.35
N ALA A 130 21.68 10.05 12.87
CA ALA A 130 22.26 10.35 11.56
C ALA A 130 21.30 9.99 10.42
N ILE A 131 20.66 8.81 10.49
CA ILE A 131 19.64 8.39 9.51
C ILE A 131 18.46 9.37 9.51
N LEU A 132 17.95 9.76 10.68
CA LEU A 132 16.82 10.70 10.78
C LEU A 132 17.17 12.11 10.28
N GLN A 133 18.42 12.55 10.41
CA GLN A 133 18.88 13.84 9.87
C GLN A 133 18.85 13.91 8.34
N THR A 134 19.06 12.78 7.64
CA THR A 134 19.00 12.75 6.16
C THR A 134 17.63 13.17 5.62
N PHE A 135 16.56 12.97 6.39
CA PHE A 135 15.21 13.43 6.03
C PHE A 135 14.97 14.92 6.29
N GLY A 136 15.71 15.54 7.22
CA GLY A 136 15.54 16.95 7.58
C GLY A 136 16.18 17.93 6.59
N ARG A 137 17.30 17.56 5.96
CA ARG A 137 17.98 18.41 4.97
C ARG A 137 17.28 18.49 3.60
N GLY A 138 16.37 17.57 3.30
CA GLY A 138 15.69 17.49 2.00
C GLY A 138 14.41 18.32 1.87
N VAL A 139 13.95 18.99 2.94
CA VAL A 139 12.63 19.68 2.98
C VAL A 139 12.78 21.21 2.96
N GLY A 140 13.98 21.73 2.72
CA GLY A 140 14.24 23.17 2.57
C GLY A 140 14.69 23.52 1.16
N ARG A 141 13.77 23.48 0.19
CA ARG A 141 13.85 24.23 -1.08
C ARG A 141 12.49 24.28 -1.74
#